data_AF-A0A9X2HSH3-F1
#
_entry.id   AF-A0A9X2HSH3-F1
#
_cell.length_a   1.000
_cell.length_b   1.000
_cell.length_c   1.000
_cell.angle_alpha   90.00
_cell.angle_beta   90.00
_cell.angle_gamma   90.00
#
_symmetry.space_group_name_H-M   'P 1'
#
loop_
_entity.id
_entity.type
_entity.pdbx_description
1 polymer ?
#
loop_
_entity_poly.entity_id
_entity_poly.type
_entity_poly.pdbx_seq_one_letter_code
_entity_poly.pdbx_strand_id
1 'polypeptide(L)'
;MQHWLILAGAAVLAIAPAPAVAAASDALAPEVTTLAPNRFLWNDSASLEPVSIVISIPDQKAYVYRGEVLIAASTVSTGKDGKDTPLGVFPILQKSEKHKSNLYDSAPMPFMQRLTWDGVAIHAGMNPGFPASHGCIRVPTEFAKRLFAVTTRGTPVLVTDASAAEGWVPPTPEDARAMQLETASANAMQLETASR
;
A
#
# COMPACT_ATOMS: atom_id res chain seq x y z
N MET A 1 24.54 71.60 -5.26
CA MET A 1 24.32 70.47 -4.33
C MET A 1 23.26 69.58 -4.95
N GLN A 2 23.65 68.45 -5.54
CA GLN A 2 22.79 67.60 -6.35
C GLN A 2 22.25 66.46 -5.46
N HIS A 3 20.95 66.44 -5.18
CA HIS A 3 20.30 65.35 -4.47
C HIS A 3 19.96 64.21 -5.44
N TRP A 4 20.47 63.01 -5.18
CA TRP A 4 20.06 61.78 -5.86
C TRP A 4 18.99 61.09 -5.01
N LEU A 5 17.79 60.93 -5.57
CA LEU A 5 16.74 60.07 -5.02
C LEU A 5 16.98 58.63 -5.51
N ILE A 6 17.32 57.72 -4.60
CA ILE A 6 17.32 56.28 -4.88
C ILE A 6 15.95 55.73 -4.48
N LEU A 7 15.14 55.37 -5.47
CA LEU A 7 13.93 54.57 -5.27
C LEU A 7 14.35 53.10 -5.20
N ALA A 8 14.29 52.52 -4.00
CA ALA A 8 14.43 51.08 -3.81
C ALA A 8 13.10 50.40 -4.17
N GLY A 9 13.04 49.77 -5.34
CA GLY A 9 11.93 48.91 -5.74
C GLY A 9 12.03 47.57 -5.01
N ALA A 10 11.09 47.30 -4.09
CA ALA A 10 10.94 45.98 -3.51
C ALA A 10 10.29 45.03 -4.54
N ALA A 11 11.05 44.06 -5.02
CA ALA A 11 10.52 42.97 -5.85
C ALA A 11 9.72 42.01 -4.95
N VAL A 12 8.40 41.98 -5.14
CA VAL A 12 7.54 40.95 -4.55
C VAL A 12 7.70 39.68 -5.39
N LEU A 13 8.40 38.67 -4.87
CA LEU A 13 8.33 37.32 -5.43
C LEU A 13 6.97 36.71 -5.06
N ALA A 14 6.08 36.62 -6.05
CA ALA A 14 4.87 35.82 -5.94
C ALA A 14 5.26 34.34 -6.06
N ILE A 15 5.18 33.60 -4.95
CA ILE A 15 5.24 32.14 -4.96
C ILE A 15 3.85 31.66 -5.40
N ALA A 16 3.70 31.25 -6.65
CA ALA A 16 2.50 30.56 -7.10
C ALA A 16 2.45 29.15 -6.48
N PRO A 17 1.31 28.66 -5.98
CA PRO A 17 1.18 27.27 -5.59
C PRO A 17 1.13 26.40 -6.86
N ALA A 18 1.94 25.35 -6.89
CA ALA A 18 1.98 24.40 -8.01
C ALA A 18 0.72 23.51 -8.02
N PRO A 19 -0.12 23.50 -9.07
CA PRO A 19 -1.27 22.61 -9.16
C PRO A 19 -0.92 21.21 -9.70
N ALA A 20 0.36 20.84 -9.77
CA ALA A 20 0.80 19.66 -10.51
C ALA A 20 0.76 18.33 -9.71
N VAL A 21 0.71 18.38 -8.37
CA VAL A 21 0.80 17.17 -7.54
C VAL A 21 -0.54 16.45 -7.40
N ALA A 22 -1.66 17.18 -7.37
CA ALA A 22 -3.00 16.61 -7.23
C ALA A 22 -3.46 15.81 -8.46
N ALA A 23 -2.91 16.08 -9.65
CA ALA A 23 -3.34 15.43 -10.90
C ALA A 23 -2.82 14.00 -11.08
N ALA A 24 -1.76 13.59 -10.37
CA ALA A 24 -1.16 12.26 -10.54
C ALA A 24 -1.93 11.15 -9.81
N SER A 25 -2.60 11.48 -8.70
CA SER A 25 -3.37 10.53 -7.89
C SER A 25 -4.66 10.06 -8.58
N ASP A 26 -5.23 10.90 -9.44
CA ASP A 26 -6.55 10.70 -10.06
C ASP A 26 -6.48 9.82 -11.33
N ALA A 27 -5.31 9.76 -11.99
CA ALA A 27 -5.17 9.13 -13.30
C ALA A 27 -5.33 7.59 -13.28
N LEU A 28 -5.02 6.93 -12.16
CA LEU A 28 -5.15 5.47 -12.05
C LEU A 28 -6.55 5.03 -11.59
N ALA A 29 -7.24 5.86 -10.79
CA ALA A 29 -8.48 5.51 -10.10
C ALA A 29 -9.57 4.88 -10.99
N PRO A 30 -9.95 5.44 -12.16
CA PRO A 30 -10.97 4.85 -13.01
C PRO A 30 -10.53 3.53 -13.68
N GLU A 31 -9.23 3.35 -13.94
CA GLU A 31 -8.71 2.12 -14.53
C GLU A 31 -8.63 0.99 -13.50
N VAL A 32 -8.41 1.31 -12.21
CA VAL A 32 -8.36 0.30 -11.14
C VAL A 32 -9.65 -0.50 -11.02
N THR A 33 -10.80 0.17 -11.11
CA THR A 33 -12.12 -0.45 -10.89
C THR A 33 -12.45 -1.52 -11.94
N THR A 34 -11.88 -1.41 -13.14
CA THR A 34 -12.11 -2.34 -14.26
C THR A 34 -11.01 -3.37 -14.45
N LEU A 35 -10.01 -3.42 -13.55
CA LEU A 35 -8.92 -4.38 -13.63
C LEU A 35 -9.42 -5.83 -13.58
N ALA A 36 -9.17 -6.55 -14.67
CA ALA A 36 -9.39 -7.98 -14.75
C ALA A 36 -8.54 -8.76 -13.72
N PRO A 37 -8.96 -9.99 -13.33
CA PRO A 37 -8.18 -10.84 -12.45
C PRO A 37 -6.72 -11.00 -12.90
N ASN A 38 -5.82 -11.08 -11.91
CA ASN A 38 -4.38 -11.20 -12.12
C ASN A 38 -3.74 -10.05 -12.93
N ARG A 39 -4.39 -8.88 -12.99
CA ARG A 39 -3.83 -7.65 -13.60
C ARG A 39 -3.51 -6.60 -12.53
N PHE A 40 -2.60 -5.71 -12.90
CA PHE A 40 -2.14 -4.57 -12.12
C PHE A 40 -1.74 -3.40 -13.02
N LEU A 41 -1.70 -2.21 -12.43
CA LEU A 41 -1.17 -0.96 -12.98
C LEU A 41 0.02 -0.52 -12.13
N TRP A 42 1.00 0.12 -12.76
CA TRP A 42 2.19 0.62 -12.06
C TRP A 42 2.73 1.86 -12.74
N ASN A 43 2.79 2.96 -12.00
CA ASN A 43 3.32 4.25 -12.42
C ASN A 43 4.03 4.93 -11.23
N ASP A 44 5.19 4.39 -10.84
CA ASP A 44 6.02 4.94 -9.77
C ASP A 44 7.15 5.80 -10.36
N SER A 45 7.17 7.09 -10.03
CA SER A 45 8.26 8.01 -10.38
C SER A 45 9.52 7.81 -9.51
N ALA A 46 9.45 6.92 -8.51
CA ALA A 46 10.52 6.58 -7.60
C ALA A 46 11.04 7.76 -6.76
N SER A 47 10.12 8.59 -6.25
CA SER A 47 10.46 9.62 -5.25
C SER A 47 10.91 8.99 -3.91
N LEU A 48 11.46 9.81 -3.01
CA LEU A 48 11.92 9.35 -1.69
C LEU A 48 10.81 9.31 -0.63
N GLU A 49 9.57 9.60 -1.00
CA GLU A 49 8.46 9.62 -0.05
C GLU A 49 8.13 8.22 0.50
N PRO A 50 7.57 8.13 1.71
CA PRO A 50 7.17 6.86 2.32
C PRO A 50 6.13 6.11 1.49
N VAL A 51 6.21 4.78 1.50
CA VAL A 51 5.24 3.89 0.86
C VAL A 51 4.22 3.40 1.88
N SER A 52 2.94 3.32 1.48
CA SER A 52 1.86 2.67 2.23
C SER A 52 1.00 1.82 1.30
N ILE A 53 0.28 0.85 1.87
CA ILE A 53 -0.57 -0.07 1.13
C ILE A 53 -1.96 -0.09 1.75
N VAL A 54 -2.98 -0.10 0.91
CA VAL A 54 -4.36 -0.37 1.32
C VAL A 54 -4.89 -1.57 0.55
N ILE A 55 -5.50 -2.51 1.26
CA ILE A 55 -6.13 -3.72 0.74
C ILE A 55 -7.61 -3.65 1.06
N SER A 56 -8.45 -3.57 0.04
CA SER A 56 -9.90 -3.75 0.20
C SER A 56 -10.24 -5.21 -0.09
N ILE A 57 -10.77 -5.89 0.92
CA ILE A 57 -11.29 -7.25 0.78
C ILE A 57 -12.48 -7.31 -0.17
N PRO A 58 -13.56 -6.50 -0.03
CA PRO A 58 -14.71 -6.60 -0.94
C PRO A 58 -14.34 -6.29 -2.40
N ASP A 59 -13.44 -5.34 -2.64
CA ASP A 59 -13.04 -4.98 -4.01
C ASP A 59 -12.00 -5.93 -4.60
N GLN A 60 -11.40 -6.79 -3.76
CA GLN A 60 -10.24 -7.62 -4.10
C GLN A 60 -9.15 -6.80 -4.80
N LYS A 61 -8.84 -5.62 -4.25
CA LYS A 61 -7.80 -4.72 -4.76
C LYS A 61 -6.76 -4.37 -3.71
N ALA A 62 -5.55 -4.12 -4.19
CA ALA A 62 -4.47 -3.44 -3.49
C ALA A 62 -4.21 -2.09 -4.14
N TYR A 63 -3.99 -1.08 -3.31
CA TYR A 63 -3.59 0.27 -3.69
C TYR A 63 -2.26 0.57 -3.01
N VAL A 64 -1.29 1.08 -3.76
CA VAL A 64 0.05 1.39 -3.27
C VAL A 64 0.30 2.86 -3.47
N TYR A 65 0.60 3.54 -2.38
CA TYR A 65 0.86 4.97 -2.36
C TYR A 65 2.33 5.24 -2.07
N ARG A 66 2.83 6.36 -2.58
CA ARG A 66 4.15 6.92 -2.25
C ARG A 66 3.98 8.41 -1.98
N GLY A 67 4.04 8.80 -0.71
CA GLY A 67 3.40 10.05 -0.29
C GLY A 67 1.97 10.08 -0.84
N GLU A 68 1.42 11.25 -1.17
CA GLU A 68 0.01 11.42 -1.60
C GLU A 68 -0.38 10.82 -2.96
N VAL A 69 0.57 10.19 -3.65
CA VAL A 69 0.40 9.74 -5.03
C VAL A 69 0.13 8.23 -5.04
N LEU A 70 -0.98 7.83 -5.68
CA LEU A 70 -1.24 6.44 -6.03
C LEU A 70 -0.25 6.01 -7.13
N ILE A 71 0.70 5.15 -6.80
CA ILE A 71 1.75 4.70 -7.72
C ILE A 71 1.46 3.32 -8.32
N ALA A 72 0.59 2.53 -7.71
CA ALA A 72 0.21 1.24 -8.26
C ALA A 72 -1.14 0.77 -7.73
N ALA A 73 -1.80 -0.08 -8.51
CA ALA A 73 -2.96 -0.83 -8.08
C ALA A 73 -2.93 -2.24 -8.64
N SER A 74 -3.46 -3.21 -7.92
CA SER A 74 -3.50 -4.61 -8.37
C SER A 74 -4.79 -5.26 -7.92
N THR A 75 -5.29 -6.20 -8.72
CA THR A 75 -6.19 -7.22 -8.17
C THR A 75 -5.44 -8.07 -7.15
N VAL A 76 -6.16 -8.59 -6.16
CA VAL A 76 -5.64 -9.53 -5.17
C VAL A 76 -6.56 -10.74 -5.03
N SER A 77 -6.07 -11.77 -4.35
CA SER A 77 -6.91 -12.87 -3.86
C SER A 77 -6.63 -13.12 -2.38
N THR A 78 -7.58 -12.73 -1.54
CA THR A 78 -7.52 -12.83 -0.08
C THR A 78 -7.96 -14.19 0.44
N GLY A 79 -8.05 -14.33 1.76
CA GLY A 79 -8.55 -15.53 2.45
C GLY A 79 -9.99 -15.86 2.11
N LYS A 80 -10.26 -17.12 1.78
CA LYS A 80 -11.63 -17.65 1.61
C LYS A 80 -12.34 -17.75 2.96
N ASP A 81 -13.66 -17.92 2.92
CA ASP A 81 -14.51 -18.15 4.08
C ASP A 81 -13.92 -19.19 5.06
N GLY A 82 -13.81 -18.81 6.33
CA GLY A 82 -13.24 -19.64 7.40
C GLY A 82 -11.70 -19.69 7.39
N LYS A 83 -11.06 -18.93 6.51
CA LYS A 83 -9.63 -18.66 6.44
C LYS A 83 -9.38 -17.19 6.10
N ASP A 84 -10.14 -16.33 6.75
CA ASP A 84 -10.26 -14.92 6.41
C ASP A 84 -8.93 -14.19 6.55
N THR A 85 -8.71 -13.19 5.71
CA THR A 85 -7.60 -12.25 5.91
C THR A 85 -8.01 -11.29 7.05
N PRO A 86 -7.19 -11.13 8.10
CA PRO A 86 -7.54 -10.28 9.23
C PRO A 86 -7.62 -8.80 8.82
N LEU A 87 -8.61 -8.10 9.35
CA LEU A 87 -8.79 -6.65 9.20
C LEU A 87 -7.86 -5.89 10.16
N GLY A 88 -7.52 -4.66 9.79
CA GLY A 88 -6.74 -3.74 10.62
C GLY A 88 -5.50 -3.20 9.92
N VAL A 89 -4.63 -2.56 10.71
CA VAL A 89 -3.39 -1.95 10.22
C VAL A 89 -2.20 -2.79 10.67
N PHE A 90 -1.35 -3.17 9.72
CA PHE A 90 -0.25 -4.08 9.91
C PHE A 90 1.07 -3.49 9.39
N PRO A 91 2.19 -3.70 10.11
CA PRO A 91 3.51 -3.51 9.51
C PRO A 91 3.83 -4.67 8.57
N ILE A 92 4.69 -4.40 7.59
CA ILE A 92 5.54 -5.46 7.04
C ILE A 92 6.59 -5.86 8.10
N LEU A 93 6.41 -7.02 8.70
CA LEU A 93 7.28 -7.58 9.75
C LEU A 93 8.57 -8.18 9.18
N GLN A 94 8.42 -8.93 8.09
CA GLN A 94 9.49 -9.69 7.44
C GLN A 94 9.35 -9.68 5.93
N LYS A 95 10.47 -9.82 5.24
CA LYS A 95 10.54 -9.88 3.78
C LYS A 95 11.44 -11.03 3.36
N SER A 96 10.99 -11.85 2.40
CA SER A 96 11.81 -12.91 1.82
C SER A 96 11.42 -13.18 0.37
N GLU A 97 12.39 -13.10 -0.54
CA GLU A 97 12.15 -13.34 -1.97
C GLU A 97 11.79 -14.81 -2.27
N LYS A 98 12.37 -15.74 -1.52
CA LYS A 98 12.25 -17.20 -1.74
C LYS A 98 11.67 -17.91 -0.51
N HIS A 99 10.55 -17.39 0.01
CA HIS A 99 9.88 -18.02 1.15
C HIS A 99 9.11 -19.29 0.75
N LYS A 100 9.01 -20.21 1.70
CA LYS A 100 8.14 -21.39 1.64
C LYS A 100 7.27 -21.41 2.89
N SER A 101 6.00 -21.73 2.74
CA SER A 101 5.05 -21.80 3.86
C SER A 101 5.45 -22.88 4.86
N ASN A 102 5.53 -22.51 6.14
CA ASN A 102 5.73 -23.48 7.23
C ASN A 102 4.48 -24.30 7.54
N LEU A 103 3.29 -23.83 7.14
CA LEU A 103 1.99 -24.41 7.48
C LEU A 103 1.35 -25.20 6.34
N TYR A 104 1.81 -25.01 5.11
CA TYR A 104 1.19 -25.56 3.90
C TYR A 104 2.21 -26.26 3.02
N ASP A 105 2.69 -27.43 3.45
CA ASP A 105 3.56 -28.33 2.68
C ASP A 105 4.70 -27.62 1.91
N SER A 106 5.38 -26.66 2.56
CA SER A 106 6.45 -25.87 1.93
C SER A 106 6.04 -25.16 0.63
N ALA A 107 4.76 -24.82 0.49
CA ALA A 107 4.21 -24.14 -0.68
C ALA A 107 5.00 -22.84 -0.95
N PRO A 108 5.45 -22.61 -2.19
CA PRO A 108 6.21 -21.40 -2.53
C PRO A 108 5.40 -20.12 -2.28
N MET A 109 6.04 -19.15 -1.63
CA MET A 109 5.52 -17.79 -1.42
C MET A 109 6.55 -16.77 -1.93
N PRO A 110 6.73 -16.60 -3.25
CA PRO A 110 7.72 -15.69 -3.78
C PRO A 110 7.41 -14.23 -3.41
N PHE A 111 8.46 -13.45 -3.12
CA PHE A 111 8.35 -12.04 -2.70
C PHE A 111 7.43 -11.84 -1.48
N MET A 112 7.52 -12.75 -0.52
CA MET A 112 6.73 -12.73 0.71
C MET A 112 7.04 -11.48 1.55
N GLN A 113 5.97 -10.86 2.03
CA GLN A 113 5.96 -9.72 2.95
C GLN A 113 4.98 -10.02 4.08
N ARG A 114 5.49 -10.42 5.25
CA ARG A 114 4.70 -10.90 6.40
C ARG A 114 4.00 -9.74 7.11
N LEU A 115 2.72 -9.90 7.42
CA LEU A 115 1.88 -8.93 8.13
C LEU A 115 1.60 -9.35 9.58
N THR A 116 1.59 -10.65 9.85
CA THR A 116 1.28 -11.19 11.18
C THR A 116 2.28 -12.29 11.57
N TRP A 117 2.51 -12.45 12.87
CA TRP A 117 3.40 -13.51 13.37
C TRP A 117 2.84 -14.92 13.16
N ASP A 118 1.51 -15.07 13.09
CA ASP A 118 0.83 -16.34 12.89
C ASP A 118 0.83 -16.85 11.43
N GLY A 119 1.18 -16.04 10.43
CA GLY A 119 1.36 -16.55 9.06
C GLY A 119 0.89 -15.68 7.91
N VAL A 120 0.08 -14.64 8.14
CA VAL A 120 -0.52 -13.86 7.06
C VAL A 120 0.53 -12.98 6.40
N ALA A 121 0.56 -13.00 5.05
CA ALA A 121 1.51 -12.26 4.26
C ALA A 121 0.94 -11.85 2.90
N ILE A 122 1.52 -10.80 2.31
CA ILE A 122 1.39 -10.50 0.87
C ILE A 122 2.46 -11.31 0.13
N HIS A 123 2.10 -12.00 -0.94
CA HIS A 123 3.08 -12.73 -1.77
C HIS A 123 2.57 -13.01 -3.18
N ALA A 124 3.48 -13.37 -4.09
CA ALA A 124 3.10 -13.83 -5.43
C ALA A 124 2.31 -15.15 -5.35
N GLY A 125 1.22 -15.26 -6.11
CA GLY A 125 0.44 -16.49 -6.18
C GLY A 125 -0.72 -16.41 -7.16
N MET A 126 -1.47 -17.52 -7.29
CA MET A 126 -2.66 -17.54 -8.13
C MET A 126 -3.66 -16.49 -7.65
N ASN A 127 -4.15 -15.67 -8.58
CA ASN A 127 -5.09 -14.60 -8.30
C ASN A 127 -6.29 -14.71 -9.25
N PRO A 128 -7.34 -15.44 -8.85
CA PRO A 128 -8.54 -15.61 -9.67
C PRO A 128 -9.51 -14.43 -9.60
N GLY A 129 -9.18 -13.36 -8.85
CA GLY A 129 -10.04 -12.17 -8.69
C GLY A 129 -11.13 -12.30 -7.62
N PHE A 130 -11.08 -13.34 -6.80
CA PHE A 130 -11.95 -13.56 -5.63
C PHE A 130 -11.17 -14.19 -4.48
N PRO A 131 -11.69 -14.16 -3.23
CA PRO A 131 -11.04 -14.77 -2.08
C PRO A 131 -10.86 -16.28 -2.24
N ALA A 132 -9.62 -16.77 -2.18
CA ALA A 132 -9.30 -18.17 -2.43
C ALA A 132 -8.00 -18.64 -1.75
N SER A 133 -7.39 -17.83 -0.89
CA SER A 133 -6.22 -18.20 -0.11
C SER A 133 -6.60 -18.79 1.26
N HIS A 134 -5.60 -19.11 2.08
CA HIS A 134 -5.78 -19.48 3.49
C HIS A 134 -5.43 -18.31 4.45
N GLY A 135 -5.73 -17.08 4.05
CA GLY A 135 -5.54 -15.85 4.84
C GLY A 135 -4.52 -14.90 4.22
N CYS A 136 -3.53 -15.41 3.50
CA CYS A 136 -2.57 -14.58 2.76
C CYS A 136 -3.22 -13.75 1.64
N ILE A 137 -2.58 -12.66 1.26
CA ILE A 137 -3.00 -11.80 0.16
C ILE A 137 -2.14 -12.14 -1.05
N ARG A 138 -2.71 -12.86 -2.02
CA ARG A 138 -2.00 -13.26 -3.24
C ARG A 138 -2.11 -12.19 -4.29
N VAL A 139 -1.00 -11.87 -4.94
CA VAL A 139 -0.92 -10.83 -5.98
C VAL A 139 -0.17 -11.38 -7.22
N PRO A 140 -0.30 -10.73 -8.40
CA PRO A 140 0.44 -11.13 -9.59
C PRO A 140 1.95 -11.11 -9.35
N THR A 141 2.69 -12.04 -9.95
CA THR A 141 4.14 -12.21 -9.68
C THR A 141 4.97 -10.95 -9.97
N GLU A 142 4.76 -10.31 -11.12
CA GLU A 142 5.50 -9.09 -11.48
C GLU A 142 5.14 -7.90 -10.56
N PHE A 143 3.88 -7.81 -10.14
CA PHE A 143 3.48 -6.83 -9.12
C PHE A 143 4.16 -7.12 -7.78
N ALA A 144 4.18 -8.38 -7.33
CA ALA A 144 4.83 -8.78 -6.09
C ALA A 144 6.32 -8.39 -6.09
N LYS A 145 7.02 -8.62 -7.20
CA LYS A 145 8.43 -8.25 -7.37
C LYS A 145 8.65 -6.74 -7.25
N ARG A 146 7.82 -5.93 -7.92
CA ARG A 146 7.90 -4.46 -7.87
C ARG A 146 7.54 -3.94 -6.48
N LEU A 147 6.47 -4.45 -5.89
CA LEU A 147 6.05 -4.11 -4.53
C LEU A 147 7.17 -4.42 -3.53
N PHE A 148 7.78 -5.60 -3.64
CA PHE A 148 8.90 -5.99 -2.80
C PHE A 148 10.12 -5.07 -2.97
N ALA A 149 10.34 -4.47 -4.13
CA ALA A 149 11.44 -3.53 -4.32
C ALA A 149 11.19 -2.18 -3.61
N VAL A 150 9.94 -1.72 -3.54
CA VAL A 150 9.61 -0.37 -3.03
C VAL A 150 9.24 -0.33 -1.54
N THR A 151 8.81 -1.45 -0.96
CA THR A 151 8.45 -1.50 0.46
C THR A 151 9.66 -1.79 1.35
N THR A 152 9.54 -1.54 2.65
CA THR A 152 10.53 -1.91 3.66
C THR A 152 9.83 -2.54 4.87
N ARG A 153 10.61 -3.08 5.82
CA ARG A 153 10.03 -3.50 7.10
C ARG A 153 9.45 -2.28 7.81
N GLY A 154 8.23 -2.39 8.33
CA GLY A 154 7.49 -1.28 8.92
C GLY A 154 6.65 -0.46 7.93
N THR A 155 6.72 -0.72 6.62
CA THR A 155 5.72 -0.18 5.68
C THR A 155 4.32 -0.55 6.18
N PRO A 156 3.41 0.43 6.37
CA PRO A 156 2.07 0.17 6.87
C PRO A 156 1.17 -0.41 5.78
N VAL A 157 0.32 -1.35 6.17
CA VAL A 157 -0.67 -2.03 5.34
C VAL A 157 -2.02 -1.98 6.05
N LEU A 158 -2.99 -1.25 5.50
CA LEU A 158 -4.38 -1.30 5.95
C LEU A 158 -5.09 -2.43 5.20
N VAL A 159 -5.75 -3.32 5.93
CA VAL A 159 -6.71 -4.29 5.40
C VAL A 159 -8.10 -3.91 5.89
N THR A 160 -9.02 -3.67 4.96
CA THR A 160 -10.36 -3.15 5.26
C THR A 160 -11.46 -3.99 4.60
N ASP A 161 -12.64 -3.98 5.22
CA ASP A 161 -13.90 -4.50 4.71
C ASP A 161 -14.71 -3.43 3.96
N ALA A 162 -14.17 -2.23 3.80
CA ALA A 162 -14.81 -1.15 3.06
C ALA A 162 -14.60 -1.26 1.53
N SER A 163 -15.63 -0.86 0.76
CA SER A 163 -15.65 -0.92 -0.70
C SER A 163 -15.79 0.45 -1.35
N ALA A 164 -15.02 0.71 -2.40
CA ALA A 164 -15.18 1.90 -3.22
C ALA A 164 -16.58 2.00 -3.87
N ALA A 165 -17.23 0.87 -4.13
CA ALA A 165 -18.61 0.84 -4.64
C ALA A 165 -19.63 1.37 -3.62
N GLU A 166 -19.29 1.33 -2.33
CA GLU A 166 -20.13 1.83 -1.23
C GLU A 166 -19.76 3.27 -0.83
N GLY A 167 -18.95 3.94 -1.65
CA GLY A 167 -18.52 5.33 -1.42
C GLY A 167 -17.33 5.44 -0.46
N TRP A 168 -16.68 4.34 -0.08
CA TRP A 168 -15.43 4.40 0.64
C TRP A 168 -14.31 4.90 -0.27
N VAL A 169 -13.53 5.84 0.22
CA VAL A 169 -12.32 6.32 -0.45
C VAL A 169 -11.13 5.81 0.35
N PRO A 170 -10.10 5.21 -0.28
CA PRO A 170 -8.89 4.83 0.43
C PRO A 170 -8.32 6.02 1.21
N PRO A 171 -7.80 5.80 2.44
CA PRO A 171 -7.19 6.87 3.22
C PRO A 171 -6.09 7.56 2.42
N THR A 172 -5.99 8.88 2.59
CA THR A 172 -4.99 9.64 1.88
C THR A 172 -3.62 9.37 2.49
N PRO A 173 -2.53 9.54 1.74
CA PRO A 173 -1.23 9.18 2.28
C PRO A 173 -0.63 10.11 3.33
N GLU A 174 -1.18 11.28 3.62
CA GLU A 174 -0.90 11.97 4.90
C GLU A 174 -1.32 11.07 6.08
N ASP A 175 -2.43 10.34 5.92
CA ASP A 175 -2.89 9.33 6.86
C ASP A 175 -1.93 8.14 6.96
N ALA A 176 -0.98 7.96 6.03
CA ALA A 176 0.05 6.93 6.17
C ALA A 176 0.93 7.12 7.42
N ARG A 177 1.12 8.36 7.88
CA ARG A 177 1.76 8.62 9.20
C ARG A 177 0.89 8.12 10.35
N ALA A 178 -0.42 8.30 10.26
CA ALA A 178 -1.35 7.74 11.24
C ALA A 178 -1.32 6.21 11.19
N MET A 179 -1.32 5.62 9.99
CA MET A 179 -1.14 4.17 9.81
C MET A 179 0.19 3.68 10.38
N GLN A 180 1.28 4.45 10.30
CA GLN A 180 2.58 4.09 10.89
C GLN A 180 2.52 4.05 12.42
N LEU A 181 1.83 5.01 13.06
CA LEU A 181 1.62 5.01 14.51
C LEU A 181 0.76 3.83 14.96
N GLU A 182 -0.35 3.57 14.25
CA GLU A 182 -1.21 2.42 14.52
C GLU A 182 -0.47 1.09 14.31
N THR A 183 0.36 1.02 13.27
CA THR A 183 1.23 -0.12 12.97
C THR A 183 2.19 -0.45 14.12
N ALA A 184 2.79 0.56 14.75
CA ALA A 184 3.68 0.36 15.90
C ALA A 184 2.92 -0.26 17.09
N SER A 185 1.71 0.22 17.35
CA SER A 185 0.81 -0.33 18.38
C SER A 185 0.36 -1.75 18.03
N ALA A 186 -0.02 -2.01 16.78
CA ALA A 186 -0.47 -3.31 16.31
C ALA A 186 0.64 -4.38 16.42
N ASN A 187 1.88 -4.03 16.06
CA ASN A 187 3.01 -4.94 16.22
C ASN A 187 3.22 -5.34 17.69
N ALA A 188 3.14 -4.37 18.62
CA ALA A 188 3.29 -4.64 20.04
C ALA A 188 2.23 -5.63 20.54
N MET A 189 0.96 -5.40 20.17
CA MET A 189 -0.14 -6.31 20.52
C MET A 189 0.04 -7.73 19.94
N GLN A 190 0.53 -7.84 18.70
CA GLN A 190 0.78 -9.14 18.10
C GLN A 190 1.92 -9.90 18.80
N LEU A 191 2.96 -9.21 19.24
CA LEU A 191 4.06 -9.82 20.01
C LEU A 191 3.59 -10.29 21.39
N GLU A 192 2.74 -9.53 22.08
CA GLU A 192 2.13 -9.95 23.34
C GLU A 192 1.28 -11.21 23.16
N THR A 193 0.49 -11.28 22.07
CA THR A 193 -0.37 -12.42 21.78
C THR A 193 0.43 -13.66 21.41
N ALA A 194 1.50 -13.51 20.62
CA ALA A 194 2.38 -14.62 20.22
C ALA A 194 3.24 -15.17 21.36
N SER A 195 3.32 -14.47 22.50
CA SER A 195 4.07 -14.87 23.70
C SER A 195 3.26 -15.68 24.72
N ARG A 196 1.96 -15.86 24.49
CA ARG A 196 1.04 -16.65 25.32
C ARG A 196 0.82 -18.03 24.71
#